data_AF-A0A401MSV2-F1
#
_entry.id   AF-A0A401MSV2-F1
#
_cell.length_a   1.000
_cell.length_b   1.000
_cell.length_c   1.000
_cell.angle_alpha   90.00
_cell.angle_beta   90.00
_cell.angle_gamma   90.00
#
_symmetry.space_group_name_H-M   'P 1'
#
loop_
_entity.id
_entity.type
_entity.pdbx_description
1 polymer ?
#
loop_
_entity_poly.entity_id
_entity_poly.type
_entity_poly.pdbx_seq_one_letter_code
_entity_poly.pdbx_strand_id
1 'polypeptide(L)'
;MTARLGSLNEFCWMDLKTHHPPDTAAFFSAALGWRFAVDEEDWRRAVKIAVDGHRIGSVSDLASPVYPSGSPAHIAFYLSVDDVDSRVETATANGARLVVPPFDAGIRAVSRR
;
A
#
# COMPACT_ATOMS: atom_id res chain seq x y z
N MET A 1 -3.85 19.61 2.62
CA MET A 1 -3.22 19.30 1.32
C MET A 1 -3.67 17.91 0.91
N THR A 2 -4.46 17.82 -0.15
CA THR A 2 -5.06 16.56 -0.62
C THR A 2 -3.98 15.74 -1.32
N ALA A 3 -3.64 14.57 -0.76
CA ALA A 3 -2.78 13.62 -1.46
C ALA A 3 -3.50 13.19 -2.74
N ARG A 4 -2.92 13.49 -3.91
CA ARG A 4 -3.33 12.83 -5.16
C ARG A 4 -2.77 11.41 -5.10
N LEU A 5 -3.58 10.46 -4.63
CA LEU A 5 -3.46 9.07 -5.06
C LEU A 5 -3.59 9.13 -6.59
N GLY A 6 -2.63 8.57 -7.34
CA GLY A 6 -2.39 8.81 -8.77
C GLY A 6 -3.62 8.80 -9.70
N SER A 7 -3.47 9.39 -10.89
CA SER A 7 -4.54 9.43 -11.90
C SER A 7 -4.96 8.01 -12.29
N LEU A 8 -6.13 7.85 -12.89
CA LEU A 8 -6.62 6.55 -13.35
C LEU A 8 -5.56 5.82 -14.19
N ASN A 9 -5.29 4.56 -13.84
CA ASN A 9 -4.28 3.67 -14.42
C ASN A 9 -2.80 4.05 -14.15
N GLU A 10 -2.52 4.96 -13.23
CA GLU A 10 -1.16 5.27 -12.77
C GLU A 10 -0.83 4.60 -11.43
N PHE A 11 0.47 4.50 -11.11
CA PHE A 11 0.90 4.11 -9.77
C PHE A 11 0.40 5.11 -8.73
N CYS A 12 -0.28 4.60 -7.71
CA CYS A 12 -0.91 5.43 -6.69
C CYS A 12 -0.43 5.14 -5.27
N TRP A 13 0.15 3.97 -5.04
CA TRP A 13 0.62 3.56 -3.72
C TRP A 13 1.70 2.50 -3.81
N MET A 14 2.58 2.49 -2.82
CA MET A 14 3.61 1.48 -2.63
C MET A 14 3.52 0.90 -1.21
N ASP A 15 3.57 -0.41 -1.07
CA ASP A 15 3.62 -1.07 0.24
C ASP A 15 4.90 -1.87 0.37
N LEU A 16 5.76 -1.46 1.30
CA LEU A 16 6.97 -2.19 1.66
C LEU A 16 6.57 -3.36 2.56
N LYS A 17 6.65 -4.58 2.05
CA LYS A 17 6.36 -5.80 2.81
C LYS A 17 7.66 -6.37 3.37
N THR A 18 7.78 -6.39 4.69
CA THR A 18 9.02 -6.72 5.40
C THR A 18 8.75 -7.49 6.69
N HIS A 19 9.73 -8.26 7.16
CA HIS A 19 9.69 -8.93 8.48
C HIS A 19 10.23 -8.06 9.61
N HIS A 20 10.87 -6.93 9.27
CA HIS A 20 11.48 -6.02 10.24
C HIS A 20 11.10 -4.56 9.93
N PRO A 21 9.85 -4.14 10.22
CA PRO A 21 9.39 -2.79 9.91
C PRO A 21 10.26 -1.66 10.49
N PRO A 22 10.73 -1.71 11.76
CA PRO A 22 11.58 -0.66 12.31
C PRO A 22 12.92 -0.53 11.56
N ASP A 23 13.59 -1.65 11.28
CA ASP A 23 14.88 -1.67 10.59
C ASP A 23 14.74 -1.20 9.13
N THR A 24 13.64 -1.60 8.48
CA THR A 24 13.31 -1.16 7.12
C THR A 24 13.09 0.35 7.07
N ALA A 25 12.32 0.89 8.03
CA ALA A 25 12.11 2.33 8.16
C ALA A 25 13.41 3.08 8.41
N ALA A 26 14.26 2.60 9.32
CA ALA A 26 15.55 3.20 9.62
C ALA A 26 16.47 3.22 8.38
N PHE A 27 16.54 2.11 7.66
CA PHE A 27 17.34 2.00 6.44
C PHE A 27 16.91 2.99 5.36
N PHE A 28 15.62 3.02 4.99
CA PHE A 28 15.13 3.92 3.94
C PHE A 28 15.12 5.40 4.38
N SER A 29 14.98 5.68 5.67
CA SER A 29 15.16 7.03 6.20
C SER A 29 16.61 7.51 5.99
N ALA A 30 17.60 6.67 6.31
CA ALA A 30 19.00 7.01 6.15
C ALA A 30 19.45 7.08 4.68
N ALA A 31 18.98 6.14 3.86
CA ALA A 31 19.42 6.01 2.46
C ALA A 31 18.71 6.99 1.52
N LEU A 32 17.41 7.24 1.71
CA LEU A 32 16.58 8.00 0.77
C LEU A 32 15.93 9.25 1.39
N GLY A 33 16.11 9.50 2.69
CA GLY A 33 15.46 10.62 3.37
C GLY A 33 13.95 10.46 3.55
N TRP A 34 13.42 9.25 3.37
CA TRP A 34 11.99 8.99 3.54
C TRP A 34 11.57 9.11 4.99
N ARG A 35 10.35 9.57 5.22
CA ARG A 35 9.76 9.67 6.55
C ARG A 35 8.77 8.55 6.78
N PHE A 36 8.87 7.93 7.95
CA PHE A 36 7.97 6.87 8.40
C PHE A 36 7.26 7.34 9.66
N ALA A 37 5.93 7.23 9.69
CA ALA A 37 5.14 7.56 10.87
C ALA A 37 3.93 6.64 10.97
N VAL A 38 3.56 6.28 12.19
CA VAL A 38 2.28 5.62 12.46
C VAL A 38 1.17 6.61 12.10
N ASP A 39 0.23 6.18 11.26
CA ASP A 39 -0.99 6.95 11.00
C ASP A 39 -1.98 6.66 12.14
N GLU A 40 -2.08 7.58 13.09
CA GLU A 40 -2.94 7.43 14.27
C GLU A 40 -4.45 7.48 13.91
N GLU A 41 -4.79 8.02 12.75
CA GLU A 41 -6.15 8.05 12.20
C GLU A 41 -6.52 6.74 11.48
N ASP A 42 -5.53 5.92 11.14
CA ASP A 42 -5.74 4.60 10.55
C ASP A 42 -6.06 3.60 11.68
N TRP A 43 -7.20 2.93 11.58
CA TRP A 43 -7.62 1.93 12.56
C TRP A 43 -6.62 0.76 12.68
N ARG A 44 -5.81 0.52 11.64
CA ARG A 44 -4.73 -0.48 11.64
C ARG A 44 -3.44 0.05 12.25
N ARG A 45 -3.36 1.34 12.61
CA ARG A 45 -2.14 2.04 13.03
C ARG A 45 -0.95 1.75 12.10
N ALA A 46 -1.25 1.72 10.79
CA ALA A 46 -0.27 1.36 9.78
C ALA A 46 0.82 2.43 9.71
N VAL A 47 2.07 2.00 9.50
CA VAL A 47 3.17 2.93 9.21
C VAL A 47 3.02 3.43 7.78
N LYS A 48 2.97 4.76 7.60
CA LYS A 48 2.92 5.42 6.29
C LYS A 48 4.29 5.99 5.95
N ILE A 49 4.58 6.02 4.67
CA ILE A 49 5.81 6.53 4.07
C ILE A 49 5.49 7.87 3.42
N ALA A 50 6.31 8.88 3.69
CA ALA A 50 6.19 10.20 3.08
C ALA A 50 7.54 10.75 2.59
N VAL A 51 7.49 11.50 1.49
CA VAL A 51 8.62 12.23 0.89
C VAL A 51 8.16 13.65 0.63
N ASP A 52 8.92 14.65 1.11
CA ASP A 52 8.59 16.07 0.97
C ASP A 52 7.13 16.40 1.34
N GLY A 53 6.62 15.77 2.41
CA GLY A 53 5.25 15.94 2.90
C GLY A 53 4.16 15.19 2.11
N HIS A 54 4.52 14.49 1.03
CA HIS A 54 3.59 13.68 0.23
C HIS A 54 3.60 12.24 0.69
N ARG A 55 2.43 11.68 0.98
CA ARG A 55 2.27 10.24 1.29
C ARG A 55 2.48 9.43 0.00
N ILE A 56 3.41 8.47 0.04
CA ILE A 56 3.75 7.63 -1.12
C ILE A 56 3.46 6.16 -0.88
N GLY A 57 3.25 5.75 0.37
CA GLY A 57 3.17 4.33 0.68
C GLY A 57 2.95 3.98 2.14
N SER A 58 3.06 2.69 2.41
CA SER A 58 2.99 2.09 3.74
C SER A 58 4.04 1.02 3.94
N VAL A 59 4.18 0.58 5.19
CA VAL A 59 4.94 -0.61 5.55
C VAL A 59 3.98 -1.65 6.13
N SER A 60 4.07 -2.88 5.61
CA SER A 60 3.35 -4.04 6.10
C SER A 60 4.32 -5.02 6.74
N ASP A 61 3.95 -5.48 7.94
CA ASP A 61 4.67 -6.53 8.65
C ASP A 61 4.26 -7.91 8.14
N LEU A 62 5.17 -8.60 7.45
CA LEU A 62 5.00 -9.96 6.94
C LEU A 62 4.99 -11.02 8.05
N ALA A 63 5.35 -10.68 9.29
CA ALA A 63 5.14 -11.54 10.44
C ALA A 63 3.67 -11.57 10.90
N SER A 64 2.83 -10.66 10.42
CA SER A 64 1.39 -10.65 10.71
C SER A 64 0.71 -11.91 10.14
N PRO A 65 -0.19 -12.57 10.89
CA PRO A 65 -0.83 -13.82 10.47
C PRO A 65 -1.78 -13.68 9.27
N VAL A 66 -2.05 -12.45 8.81
CA VAL A 66 -2.79 -12.19 7.56
C VAL A 66 -1.97 -12.59 6.33
N TYR A 67 -0.65 -12.65 6.45
CA TYR A 67 0.25 -13.02 5.36
C TYR A 67 0.65 -14.50 5.45
N PRO A 68 0.80 -15.20 4.30
CA PRO A 68 1.33 -16.55 4.30
C PRO A 68 2.73 -16.59 4.93
N SER A 69 2.95 -17.58 5.82
CA SER A 69 4.25 -17.80 6.44
C SER A 69 5.34 -18.02 5.40
N GLY A 70 6.52 -17.42 5.62
CA GLY A 70 7.66 -17.51 4.72
C GLY A 70 7.56 -16.62 3.47
N SER A 71 6.56 -15.74 3.37
CA SER A 71 6.50 -14.75 2.29
C SER A 71 7.80 -13.94 2.22
N PRO A 72 8.47 -13.85 1.05
CA PRO A 72 9.69 -13.06 0.92
C PRO A 72 9.39 -11.57 1.06
N ALA A 73 10.37 -10.81 1.58
CA ALA A 73 10.27 -9.35 1.58
C ALA A 73 10.22 -8.81 0.14
N HIS A 74 9.30 -7.89 -0.13
CA HIS A 74 9.08 -7.34 -1.46
C HIS A 74 8.36 -5.99 -1.40
N ILE A 75 8.27 -5.32 -2.55
CA ILE A 75 7.49 -4.10 -2.73
C ILE A 75 6.23 -4.45 -3.52
N ALA A 76 5.06 -4.14 -2.98
CA ALA A 76 3.80 -4.22 -3.71
C ALA A 76 3.43 -2.83 -4.24
N PHE A 77 3.30 -2.71 -5.56
CA PHE A 77 2.84 -1.48 -6.21
C PHE A 77 1.36 -1.58 -6.54
N TYR A 78 0.64 -0.49 -6.31
CA TYR A 78 -0.79 -0.38 -6.57
C TYR A 78 -1.05 0.61 -7.69
N LEU A 79 -1.98 0.24 -8.57
CA LEU A 79 -2.46 1.10 -9.65
C LEU A 79 -3.84 1.64 -9.27
N SER A 80 -4.07 2.91 -9.58
CA SER A 80 -5.38 3.55 -9.43
C SER A 80 -6.34 2.97 -10.45
N VAL A 81 -7.53 2.56 -9.99
CA VAL A 81 -8.61 2.08 -10.85
C VAL A 81 -9.91 2.77 -10.47
N ASP A 82 -10.82 2.86 -11.43
CA ASP A 82 -12.15 3.44 -11.28
C ASP A 82 -13.07 2.52 -10.46
N ASP A 83 -13.00 1.22 -10.70
CA ASP A 83 -13.82 0.20 -10.04
C ASP A 83 -13.01 -1.09 -9.86
N VAL A 84 -12.65 -1.42 -8.62
CA VAL A 84 -11.81 -2.59 -8.33
C VAL A 84 -12.50 -3.90 -8.73
N ASP A 85 -13.80 -4.01 -8.51
CA ASP A 85 -14.56 -5.24 -8.75
C ASP A 85 -14.63 -5.52 -10.25
N SER A 86 -15.01 -4.52 -11.06
CA SER A 86 -15.05 -4.62 -12.52
C SER A 86 -13.68 -4.94 -13.13
N ARG A 87 -12.61 -4.36 -12.57
CA ARG A 87 -11.23 -4.66 -13.05
C ARG A 87 -10.79 -6.07 -12.67
N VAL A 88 -11.20 -6.59 -11.52
CA VAL A 88 -10.91 -7.98 -11.11
C VAL A 88 -11.63 -8.96 -12.02
N GLU A 89 -12.91 -8.74 -12.33
CA GLU A 89 -13.67 -9.55 -13.30
C GLU A 89 -12.97 -9.55 -14.67
N THR A 90 -12.61 -8.38 -15.17
CA THR A 90 -11.90 -8.25 -16.46
C THR A 90 -10.56 -8.98 -16.43
N ALA A 91 -9.74 -8.80 -15.39
CA ALA A 91 -8.42 -9.42 -15.29
C ALA A 91 -8.54 -10.95 -15.24
N THR A 92 -9.43 -11.47 -14.40
CA THR A 92 -9.66 -12.92 -14.25
C THR A 92 -10.22 -13.57 -15.51
N ALA A 93 -11.13 -12.90 -16.22
CA ALA A 93 -11.63 -13.34 -17.53
C ALA A 93 -10.51 -13.44 -18.59
N ASN A 94 -9.45 -12.66 -18.43
CA ASN A 94 -8.25 -12.68 -19.29
C ASN A 94 -7.12 -13.58 -18.75
N GLY A 95 -7.41 -14.47 -17.79
CA GLY A 95 -6.47 -15.46 -17.28
C GLY A 95 -5.58 -14.99 -16.13
N ALA A 96 -5.84 -13.80 -15.57
CA ALA A 96 -5.16 -13.40 -14.35
C ALA A 96 -5.58 -14.27 -13.17
N ARG A 97 -4.64 -14.56 -12.27
CA ARG A 97 -4.91 -15.25 -11.01
C ARG A 97 -5.21 -14.23 -9.91
N LEU A 98 -6.38 -14.34 -9.31
CA LEU A 98 -6.71 -13.59 -8.11
C LEU A 98 -5.92 -14.14 -6.91
N VAL A 99 -5.02 -13.33 -6.36
CA VAL A 99 -4.18 -13.71 -5.20
C VAL A 99 -4.85 -13.29 -3.89
N VAL A 100 -5.44 -12.10 -3.86
CA VAL A 100 -6.19 -11.55 -2.73
C VAL A 100 -7.51 -11.00 -3.26
N PRO A 101 -8.67 -11.48 -2.77
CA PRO A 101 -9.96 -10.91 -3.15
C PRO A 101 -10.08 -9.42 -2.79
N PRO A 102 -10.86 -8.62 -3.53
CA PRO A 102 -11.11 -7.23 -3.17
C PRO A 102 -11.69 -7.09 -1.76
N PHE A 103 -11.21 -6.09 -1.03
CA PHE A 103 -11.73 -5.71 0.27
C PHE A 103 -11.46 -4.23 0.53
N ASP A 104 -12.27 -3.62 1.39
CA ASP A 104 -12.03 -2.24 1.81
C ASP A 104 -10.76 -2.16 2.67
N ALA A 105 -9.74 -1.50 2.12
CA ALA A 105 -8.48 -1.29 2.82
C ALA A 105 -8.59 -0.23 3.93
N GLY A 106 -9.75 0.38 4.19
CA GLY A 106 -9.93 1.39 5.24
C GLY A 106 -9.17 2.70 5.00
N ILE A 107 -8.40 2.79 3.92
CA ILE A 107 -7.87 4.05 3.40
C ILE A 107 -9.06 4.75 2.76
N ARG A 108 -9.71 5.66 3.49
CA ARG A 108 -10.65 6.60 2.87
C ARG A 108 -9.85 7.46 1.89
N ALA A 109 -9.74 7.05 0.64
CA ALA A 109 -9.64 8.01 -0.44
C ALA A 109 -10.90 8.88 -0.30
N VAL A 110 -10.73 10.15 0.06
CA VAL A 110 -11.83 11.10 0.10
C VAL A 110 -12.28 11.31 -1.35
N SER A 111 -13.12 10.41 -1.83
CA SER A 111 -13.98 10.62 -2.98
C SER A 111 -15.29 11.17 -2.44
N ARG A 112 -15.50 12.48 -2.58
CA ARG A 112 -16.84 13.05 -2.58
C ARG A 112 -16.93 14.15 -3.64
N ARG A 113 -17.64 13.78 -4.71
CA ARG A 113 -18.38 14.58 -5.70
C ARG A 113 -17.58 15.55 -6.57
#